data_AF-A0A162AF42-F1
#
_entry.id   AF-A0A162AF42-F1
#
_cell.length_a   1.000
_cell.length_b   1.000
_cell.length_c   1.000
_cell.angle_alpha   90.00
_cell.angle_beta   90.00
_cell.angle_gamma   90.00
#
_symmetry.space_group_name_H-M   'P 1'
#
loop_
_entity.id
_entity.type
_entity.pdbx_description
1 polymer ?
#
loop_
_entity_poly.entity_id
_entity_poly.type
_entity_poly.pdbx_seq_one_letter_code
_entity_poly.pdbx_strand_id
1 'polypeptide(L)'
;MHVSSLPKRHNFLEKALKLYGMRMQIEAGFRDQKSVRFGLGSNLHRTTQLNRLNILLLLATLVHWFSMILGAVIDKAGKTRAFQTNTSKSRRVVSWACVGLRYFKKTVF
;
A
#
# COMPACT_ATOMS: atom_id res chain seq x y z
N MET A 1 -13.71 -8.12 -21.65
CA MET A 1 -13.24 -7.16 -22.67
C MET A 1 -12.79 -5.90 -21.95
N HIS A 2 -11.53 -5.46 -22.10
CA HIS A 2 -11.02 -4.24 -21.46
C HIS A 2 -11.09 -3.07 -22.45
N VAL A 3 -11.76 -1.99 -22.07
CA VAL A 3 -11.83 -0.75 -22.86
C VAL A 3 -10.82 0.24 -22.28
N SER A 4 -9.94 0.81 -23.11
CA SER A 4 -8.95 1.78 -22.66
C SER A 4 -8.81 2.92 -23.66
N SER A 5 -8.78 4.16 -23.17
CA SER A 5 -8.57 5.38 -23.96
C SER A 5 -7.09 5.67 -24.26
N LEU A 6 -6.18 4.75 -23.95
CA LEU A 6 -4.75 4.94 -24.23
C LEU A 6 -4.49 5.00 -25.74
N PRO A 7 -3.56 5.86 -26.20
CA PRO A 7 -3.20 5.94 -27.61
C PRO A 7 -2.62 4.61 -28.10
N LYS A 8 -3.19 4.07 -29.18
CA LYS A 8 -2.73 2.83 -29.81
C LYS A 8 -1.38 3.07 -30.50
N ARG A 9 -0.29 2.71 -29.83
CA ARG A 9 1.09 2.72 -30.35
C ARG A 9 1.71 1.32 -30.21
N HIS A 10 2.90 1.10 -30.77
CA HIS A 10 3.70 -0.10 -30.50
C HIS A 10 3.81 -0.32 -28.97
N ASN A 11 3.59 -1.56 -28.52
CA ASN A 11 3.46 -1.99 -27.10
C ASN A 11 2.19 -1.52 -26.36
N PHE A 12 1.11 -1.14 -27.06
CA PHE A 12 -0.17 -0.77 -26.43
C PHE A 12 -0.72 -1.86 -25.50
N LEU A 13 -0.74 -3.11 -25.96
CA LEU A 13 -1.30 -4.24 -25.20
C LEU A 13 -0.51 -4.49 -23.90
N GLU A 14 0.82 -4.49 -23.97
CA GLU A 14 1.68 -4.65 -22.81
C GLU A 14 1.48 -3.52 -21.78
N LYS A 15 1.36 -2.27 -22.24
CA LYS A 15 1.11 -1.11 -21.36
C LYS A 15 -0.26 -1.22 -20.71
N ALA A 16 -1.30 -1.56 -21.46
CA ALA A 16 -2.65 -1.73 -20.94
C ALA A 16 -2.72 -2.85 -19.89
N LEU A 17 -2.10 -4.01 -20.17
CA LEU A 17 -2.02 -5.13 -19.22
C LEU A 17 -1.21 -4.76 -17.97
N LYS A 18 -0.11 -4.03 -18.11
CA LYS A 18 0.70 -3.57 -16.97
C LYS A 18 -0.08 -2.60 -16.07
N LEU A 19 -0.77 -1.62 -16.66
CA LEU A 19 -1.64 -0.68 -15.93
C LEU A 19 -2.79 -1.41 -15.25
N TYR A 20 -3.40 -2.38 -15.92
CA TYR A 20 -4.45 -3.20 -15.31
C TYR A 20 -3.91 -4.03 -14.14
N GLY A 21 -2.70 -4.59 -14.27
CA GLY A 21 -2.02 -5.32 -13.19
C GLY A 21 -1.73 -4.44 -11.96
N MET A 22 -1.64 -3.12 -12.11
CA MET A 22 -1.49 -2.19 -10.99
C MET A 22 -2.78 -2.00 -10.18
N ARG A 23 -3.95 -2.40 -10.69
CA ARG A 23 -5.22 -2.27 -9.94
C ARG A 23 -5.21 -2.99 -8.59
N MET A 24 -4.51 -4.12 -8.51
CA MET A 24 -4.38 -4.88 -7.26
C MET A 24 -3.65 -4.10 -6.15
N GLN A 25 -2.88 -3.05 -6.49
CA GLN A 25 -2.26 -2.16 -5.51
C GLN A 25 -3.30 -1.38 -4.70
N ILE A 26 -4.44 -1.05 -5.31
CA ILE A 26 -5.54 -0.34 -4.65
C ILE A 26 -6.16 -1.24 -3.56
N GLU A 27 -6.44 -2.49 -3.90
CA GLU A 27 -6.97 -3.47 -2.93
C GLU A 27 -5.98 -3.72 -1.79
N ALA A 28 -4.69 -3.82 -2.10
CA ALA A 28 -3.64 -3.96 -1.09
C ALA A 28 -3.61 -2.74 -0.14
N GLY A 29 -3.72 -1.51 -0.67
CA GLY A 29 -3.80 -0.29 0.14
C GLY A 29 -5.01 -0.27 1.08
N PHE A 30 -6.20 -0.63 0.59
CA PHE A 30 -7.41 -0.73 1.41
C PHE A 30 -7.29 -1.83 2.49
N ARG A 31 -6.70 -2.97 2.13
CA ARG A 31 -6.43 -4.06 3.08
C ARG A 31 -5.49 -3.61 4.19
N ASP A 32 -4.42 -2.91 3.85
CA ASP A 32 -3.46 -2.38 4.82
C ASP A 32 -4.03 -1.23 5.66
N GLN A 33 -5.01 -0.48 5.16
CA GLN A 33 -5.68 0.51 6.00
C GLN A 33 -6.59 -0.15 7.04
N LYS A 34 -7.29 -1.22 6.67
CA LYS A 34 -8.24 -1.97 7.51
C LYS A 34 -7.60 -3.00 8.43
N SER A 35 -6.42 -3.50 8.11
CA SER A 35 -5.77 -4.56 8.89
C SER A 35 -5.32 -4.04 10.25
N VAL A 36 -5.69 -4.73 11.32
CA VAL A 36 -5.25 -4.42 12.69
C VAL A 36 -3.80 -4.89 12.92
N ARG A 37 -3.38 -6.00 12.30
CA ARG A 37 -2.05 -6.61 12.53
C ARG A 37 -0.95 -5.99 11.68
N PHE A 38 -1.27 -5.67 10.42
CA PHE A 38 -0.29 -5.20 9.44
C PHE A 38 -0.53 -3.75 9.00
N GLY A 39 -1.55 -3.11 9.56
CA GLY A 39 -2.13 -1.87 9.07
C GLY A 39 -2.49 -0.89 10.18
N LEU A 40 -3.36 0.07 9.85
CA LEU A 40 -3.75 1.14 10.76
C LEU A 40 -4.89 0.78 11.74
N GLY A 41 -5.48 -0.41 11.61
CA GLY A 41 -6.55 -0.83 12.52
C GLY A 41 -7.80 0.04 12.48
N SER A 42 -8.03 0.75 11.37
CA SER A 42 -9.39 1.14 10.98
C SER A 42 -10.30 -0.09 11.08
N ASN A 43 -11.61 -0.08 11.29
CA ASN A 43 -12.40 -1.21 11.84
C ASN A 43 -12.37 -1.29 13.38
N LEU A 44 -11.29 -0.93 14.07
CA LEU A 44 -11.32 -0.86 15.55
C LEU A 44 -11.99 0.41 16.06
N HIS A 45 -12.24 1.38 15.17
CA HIS A 45 -13.04 2.55 15.50
C HIS A 45 -14.51 2.15 15.72
N ARG A 46 -14.87 1.83 16.97
CA ARG A 46 -16.23 1.54 17.45
C ARG A 46 -17.17 2.76 17.45
N THR A 47 -16.99 3.67 16.50
CA THR A 47 -17.66 4.97 16.46
C THR A 47 -18.74 4.97 15.39
N THR A 48 -19.94 5.37 15.79
CA THR A 48 -21.12 5.50 14.92
C THR A 48 -21.34 6.91 14.39
N GLN A 49 -20.59 7.90 14.90
CA GLN A 49 -20.70 9.29 14.48
C GLN A 49 -19.89 9.58 13.20
N LEU A 50 -20.56 10.07 12.16
CA LEU A 50 -19.98 10.39 10.85
C LEU A 50 -18.83 11.40 10.93
N ASN A 51 -18.98 12.48 11.72
CA ASN A 51 -17.94 13.51 11.85
C ASN A 51 -16.63 12.94 12.42
N ARG A 52 -16.75 12.09 13.45
CA ARG A 52 -15.58 11.44 14.05
C ARG A 52 -14.95 10.45 13.07
N LEU A 53 -15.76 9.70 12.32
CA LEU A 53 -15.26 8.78 11.30
C LEU A 53 -14.50 9.52 10.19
N ASN A 54 -14.98 10.67 9.73
CA ASN A 54 -14.29 11.50 8.73
C ASN A 54 -12.90 11.97 9.20
N ILE A 55 -12.79 12.42 10.45
CA ILE A 55 -11.51 12.85 11.03
C ILE A 55 -10.56 11.65 11.17
N LEU A 56 -11.05 10.52 11.66
CA LEU A 56 -10.24 9.30 11.75
C LEU A 56 -9.78 8.80 10.38
N LEU A 57 -10.64 8.88 9.37
CA LEU A 57 -10.30 8.47 8.00
C LEU A 57 -9.23 9.40 7.41
N LEU A 58 -9.34 10.71 7.63
CA LEU A 58 -8.34 11.69 7.21
C LEU A 58 -6.98 11.43 7.88
N LEU A 59 -6.97 11.21 9.20
CA LEU A 59 -5.74 10.86 9.90
C LEU A 59 -5.16 9.54 9.39
N ALA A 60 -6.00 8.53 9.17
CA ALA A 60 -5.56 7.25 8.65
C ALA A 60 -4.97 7.37 7.23
N THR A 61 -5.53 8.19 6.35
CA THR A 61 -4.97 8.39 5.00
C THR A 61 -3.64 9.13 5.05
N LEU A 62 -3.48 10.13 5.93
CA LEU A 62 -2.21 10.85 6.12
C LEU A 62 -1.10 9.92 6.64
N VAL A 63 -1.39 9.12 7.67
CA VAL A 63 -0.41 8.16 8.21
C VAL A 63 -0.07 7.10 7.15
N HIS A 64 -1.06 6.62 6.38
CA HIS A 64 -0.81 5.67 5.30
C HIS A 64 0.11 6.27 4.23
N TRP A 65 -0.12 7.52 3.84
CA TRP A 65 0.72 8.22 2.87
C TRP A 65 2.15 8.41 3.36
N PHE A 66 2.32 8.85 4.61
CA PHE A 66 3.64 8.96 5.23
C PHE A 66 4.38 7.61 5.26
N SER A 67 3.68 6.54 5.65
CA SER A 67 4.25 5.19 5.67
C SER A 67 4.65 4.68 4.29
N MET A 68 3.91 5.03 3.23
CA MET A 68 4.29 4.72 1.85
C MET A 68 5.60 5.40 1.45
N ILE A 69 5.77 6.68 1.80
CA ILE A 69 7.02 7.42 1.52
C ILE A 69 8.19 6.76 2.26
N LEU A 70 8.02 6.45 3.55
CA LEU A 70 9.04 5.77 4.34
C LEU A 70 9.42 4.41 3.72
N GLY A 71 8.42 3.62 3.34
CA GLY A 71 8.62 2.34 2.66
C GLY A 71 9.35 2.47 1.33
N ALA A 72 9.07 3.52 0.55
CA ALA A 72 9.77 3.79 -0.71
C ALA A 72 11.24 4.16 -0.50
N VAL A 73 11.56 4.94 0.54
CA VAL A 73 12.94 5.28 0.92
C VAL A 73 13.71 4.04 1.39
N ILE A 74 13.09 3.20 2.22
CA ILE A 74 13.67 1.92 2.69
C ILE A 74 13.94 0.97 1.52
N ASP A 75 13.05 0.98 0.53
CA ASP A 75 13.20 0.17 -0.68
C ASP A 75 14.34 0.64 -1.57
N LYS A 76 14.50 1.96 -1.74
CA LYS A 76 15.70 2.52 -2.38
C LYS A 76 16.98 2.21 -1.60
N ALA A 77 16.92 2.16 -0.28
CA ALA A 77 18.03 1.77 0.58
C ALA A 77 18.31 0.24 0.58
N GLY A 78 17.54 -0.57 -0.16
CA GLY A 78 17.73 -2.01 -0.28
C GLY A 78 17.34 -2.82 0.97
N LYS A 79 16.79 -2.17 2.01
CA LYS A 79 16.47 -2.79 3.31
C LYS A 79 15.09 -3.45 3.37
N THR A 80 14.29 -3.37 2.29
CA THR A 80 12.98 -4.06 2.19
C THR A 80 13.07 -5.57 2.38
N ARG A 81 14.22 -6.18 2.06
CA ARG A 81 14.45 -7.63 2.15
C ARG A 81 14.30 -8.17 3.58
N ALA A 82 14.67 -7.38 4.58
CA ALA A 82 14.53 -7.78 5.99
C ALA A 82 13.07 -7.90 6.45
N PHE A 83 12.13 -7.32 5.69
CA PHE A 83 10.71 -7.30 6.00
C PHE A 83 9.88 -8.24 5.12
N GLN A 84 10.50 -8.92 4.16
CA GLN A 84 9.87 -9.94 3.32
C GLN A 84 10.20 -11.35 3.84
N THR A 85 9.16 -12.13 4.11
CA THR A 85 9.27 -13.55 4.52
C THR A 85 9.23 -14.52 3.35
N ASN A 86 8.91 -14.05 2.13
CA ASN A 86 8.79 -14.92 0.96
C ASN A 86 10.14 -15.19 0.30
N THR A 87 10.36 -16.44 -0.08
CA THR A 87 11.58 -16.93 -0.76
C THR A 87 11.77 -16.36 -2.18
N SER A 88 10.68 -15.91 -2.83
CA SER A 88 10.73 -15.30 -4.16
C SER A 88 11.32 -13.89 -4.12
N LYS A 89 12.51 -13.73 -4.72
CA LYS A 89 13.30 -12.48 -4.73
C LYS A 89 12.97 -11.56 -5.91
N SER A 90 12.17 -12.02 -6.87
CA SER A 90 11.93 -11.34 -8.15
C SER A 90 10.79 -10.30 -8.07
N ARG A 91 9.84 -10.47 -7.15
CA ARG A 91 8.65 -9.62 -7.05
C ARG A 91 8.47 -9.09 -5.64
N ARG A 92 8.20 -7.78 -5.53
CA ARG A 92 7.80 -7.17 -4.25
C ARG A 92 6.39 -7.65 -3.89
N VAL A 93 6.27 -8.42 -2.81
CA VAL A 93 4.98 -8.97 -2.33
C VAL A 93 4.35 -8.09 -1.24
N VAL A 94 5.17 -7.34 -0.49
CA VAL A 94 4.72 -6.46 0.59
C VAL A 94 4.60 -5.02 0.08
N SER A 95 3.50 -4.34 0.41
CA SER A 95 3.28 -2.93 0.07
C SER A 95 4.30 -2.01 0.77
N TRP A 96 4.55 -0.83 0.19
CA TRP A 96 5.42 0.16 0.84
C TRP A 96 4.88 0.63 2.18
N ALA A 97 3.57 0.82 2.30
CA ALA A 97 2.93 1.22 3.55
C ALA A 97 3.19 0.22 4.68
N CYS A 98 3.15 -1.09 4.39
CA CYS A 98 3.41 -2.12 5.38
C CYS A 98 4.89 -2.19 5.78
N VAL A 99 5.82 -2.00 4.82
CA VAL A 99 7.26 -1.93 5.10
C VAL A 99 7.60 -0.72 5.97
N GLY A 100 7.07 0.47 5.63
CA GLY A 100 7.28 1.68 6.42
C GLY A 100 6.77 1.53 7.85
N LEU A 101 5.57 0.96 8.02
CA LEU A 101 4.97 0.78 9.34
C LEU A 101 5.75 -0.22 10.20
N ARG A 102 6.24 -1.32 9.60
CA ARG A 102 7.09 -2.30 10.29
C ARG A 102 8.43 -1.70 10.70
N TYR A 103 9.04 -0.90 9.83
CA TYR A 103 10.28 -0.22 10.14
C TYR A 103 10.10 0.79 11.29
N PHE A 104 9.03 1.57 11.26
CA PHE A 104 8.70 2.49 12.35
C PHE A 104 8.50 1.74 13.68
N LYS A 105 7.73 0.63 13.68
CA LYS A 105 7.56 -0.21 14.87
C LYS A 105 8.88 -0.78 15.40
N LYS A 106 9.82 -1.16 14.53
CA LYS A 106 11.14 -1.67 14.92
C LYS A 106 12.10 -0.57 15.43
N THR A 107 11.86 0.68 15.06
CA THR A 107 12.76 1.79 15.41
C THR A 107 12.32 2.49 16.70
N VAL A 108 11.01 2.47 16.98
CA VAL A 108 10.42 3.15 18.15
C VAL A 108 10.30 2.22 19.38
N PHE A 109 10.26 0.90 19.17
CA PHE A 109 10.26 -0.12 20.22
C PHE A 109 11.45 -1.06 20.04
#